data_AF-A0A2V2DFQ4-F1
#
_entry.id   AF-A0A2V2DFQ4-F1
#
_cell.length_a   1.000
_cell.length_b   1.000
_cell.length_c   1.000
_cell.angle_alpha   90.00
_cell.angle_beta   90.00
_cell.angle_gamma   90.00
#
_symmetry.space_group_name_H-M   'P 1'
#
loop_
_entity.id
_entity.type
_entity.pdbx_description
1 polymer ?
#
loop_
_entity_poly.entity_id
_entity_poly.type
_entity_poly.pdbx_seq_one_letter_code
_entity_poly.pdbx_strand_id
1 'polypeptide(L)'
;MPIIFSALSPIMFSSASRAANYYFNVAALDESTASFDFTSQEALDYWYTDSSFTQKAEALPDFTGGTDTLYFTGAAQANYLNLYSSINLKLESLFQRSDKTVLTTAEGGVIETTGDLTIGAGGATGYIMYIGGSNNTRVVVGGNFSFSGGSMGNNDSRIGSIASLTVNGDVTLYSHGTNFPKIYASSEATFENPNVIIKGAIKSQSPRAGYDTQALMYGGTNNNVESITNNSYMWVNGFDNYAGVTFDTGTSYTGSLTVVLTNSNSYTSLGGMGTKYSGSTQLNAKLNLTMNSCVYGDSLEILEYRNATQSFRGSDMKINGDVEIISGGLFLNYSSADAATLSRGALKLSKASNAQTAIFGNSNVTADETSGTSVGGTFAFSGLEVNGGGTVRVRIDSASDGSLVWDAISLSGGATGSGTVIIHLTDEAGGDFEDYSKIICNNPEEGIKVISWTQAADDGIVFTTDEQSRTITYEGADYVFTTFKGEDGLYVSYTVPEPAEWAAILSFAVLAAAFLRRRRRR
;
A
#
# COMPACT_ATOMS: atom_id res chain seq x y z
N MET A 1 -15.06 -74.48 -24.57
CA MET A 1 -16.23 -74.01 -23.79
C MET A 1 -15.70 -73.35 -22.52
N PRO A 2 -15.80 -72.02 -22.39
CA PRO A 2 -15.21 -71.30 -21.27
C PRO A 2 -16.24 -71.10 -20.14
N ILE A 3 -15.76 -71.20 -18.90
CA ILE A 3 -16.43 -70.67 -17.70
C ILE A 3 -15.61 -69.44 -17.33
N ILE A 4 -16.18 -68.24 -17.49
CA ILE A 4 -15.64 -66.99 -16.96
C ILE A 4 -16.58 -66.57 -15.84
N PHE A 5 -16.09 -66.66 -14.60
CA PHE A 5 -16.70 -66.01 -13.45
C PHE A 5 -16.35 -64.52 -13.51
N SER A 6 -17.35 -63.69 -13.70
CA SER A 6 -17.29 -62.24 -13.50
C SER A 6 -17.29 -61.93 -12.01
N ALA A 7 -16.13 -61.56 -11.46
CA ALA A 7 -16.02 -60.91 -10.17
C ALA A 7 -16.49 -59.45 -10.32
N LEU A 8 -17.65 -59.13 -9.76
CA LEU A 8 -18.06 -57.75 -9.49
C LEU A 8 -17.21 -57.23 -8.32
N SER A 9 -16.20 -56.42 -8.61
CA SER A 9 -15.54 -55.59 -7.60
C SER A 9 -16.50 -54.46 -7.20
N PRO A 10 -16.74 -54.22 -5.90
CA PRO A 10 -17.42 -53.01 -5.48
C PRO A 10 -16.48 -51.85 -5.77
N ILE A 11 -16.89 -50.98 -6.70
CA ILE A 11 -16.36 -49.63 -6.79
C ILE A 11 -16.67 -48.99 -5.44
N MET A 12 -15.68 -48.91 -4.57
CA MET A 12 -15.73 -48.03 -3.41
C MET A 12 -15.84 -46.62 -3.98
N PHE A 13 -17.06 -46.10 -4.00
CA PHE A 13 -17.27 -44.67 -4.04
C PHE A 13 -16.53 -44.12 -2.82
N SER A 14 -15.33 -43.57 -3.02
CA SER A 14 -14.81 -42.59 -2.08
C SER A 14 -15.88 -41.52 -2.01
N SER A 15 -16.55 -41.39 -0.85
CA SER A 15 -17.37 -40.23 -0.58
C SER A 15 -16.49 -39.03 -0.89
N ALA A 16 -16.87 -38.22 -1.88
CA ALA A 16 -16.33 -36.88 -2.00
C ALA A 16 -16.49 -36.25 -0.61
N SER A 17 -15.38 -36.05 0.10
CA SER A 17 -15.44 -35.47 1.44
C SER A 17 -16.06 -34.10 1.26
N ARG A 18 -17.24 -33.91 1.85
CA ARG A 18 -17.77 -32.56 2.02
C ARG A 18 -16.78 -31.85 2.93
N ALA A 19 -16.42 -30.62 2.58
CA ALA A 19 -15.66 -29.74 3.45
C ALA A 19 -16.22 -29.82 4.88
N ALA A 20 -15.41 -30.29 5.82
CA ALA A 20 -15.79 -30.46 7.21
C ALA A 20 -15.22 -29.32 8.05
N ASN A 21 -15.96 -28.94 9.09
CA ASN A 21 -15.53 -27.93 10.05
C ASN A 21 -14.99 -28.64 11.29
N TYR A 22 -13.76 -28.29 11.68
CA TYR A 22 -13.11 -28.82 12.86
C TYR A 22 -12.77 -27.69 13.83
N TYR A 23 -13.02 -27.93 15.12
CA TYR A 23 -12.82 -26.98 16.21
C TYR A 23 -11.79 -27.56 17.18
N PHE A 24 -10.66 -26.87 17.32
CA PHE A 24 -9.61 -27.23 18.28
C PHE A 24 -9.84 -26.49 19.59
N ASN A 25 -10.02 -27.24 20.67
CA ASN A 25 -10.25 -26.68 22.01
C ASN A 25 -8.93 -26.34 22.69
N VAL A 26 -8.43 -25.12 22.46
CA VAL A 26 -7.18 -24.63 23.06
C VAL A 26 -7.26 -24.58 24.60
N ALA A 27 -8.45 -24.31 25.15
CA ALA A 27 -8.65 -24.16 26.58
C ALA A 27 -8.55 -25.49 27.36
N ALA A 28 -8.57 -26.63 26.66
CA ALA A 28 -8.41 -27.95 27.27
C ALA A 28 -6.94 -28.36 27.46
N LEU A 29 -5.99 -27.61 26.89
CA LEU A 29 -4.55 -27.84 27.10
C LEU A 29 -4.10 -27.31 28.46
N ASP A 30 -3.18 -28.03 29.11
CA ASP A 30 -2.61 -27.64 30.40
C ASP A 30 -1.88 -26.29 30.30
N GLU A 31 -2.07 -25.41 31.29
CA GLU A 31 -1.47 -24.06 31.32
C GLU A 31 0.07 -24.04 31.33
N SER A 32 0.70 -25.14 31.72
CA SER A 32 2.16 -25.33 31.67
C SER A 32 2.69 -25.69 30.27
N THR A 33 1.80 -25.98 29.32
CA THR A 33 2.16 -26.35 27.95
C THR A 33 2.73 -25.16 27.20
N ALA A 34 4.03 -25.19 26.92
CA ALA A 34 4.67 -24.15 26.11
C ALA A 34 4.47 -24.37 24.61
N SER A 35 4.36 -25.63 24.17
CA SER A 35 4.17 -25.99 22.76
C SER A 35 3.42 -27.31 22.61
N PHE A 36 2.58 -27.42 21.58
CA PHE A 36 1.75 -28.60 21.31
C PHE A 36 1.63 -28.86 19.80
N ASP A 37 1.80 -30.12 19.38
CA ASP A 37 1.59 -30.54 17.99
C ASP A 37 0.11 -30.85 17.77
N PHE A 38 -0.63 -29.92 17.18
CA PHE A 38 -2.06 -30.10 16.92
C PHE A 38 -2.37 -31.05 15.75
N THR A 39 -1.34 -31.52 15.04
CA THR A 39 -1.44 -32.50 13.96
C THR A 39 -1.09 -33.92 14.40
N SER A 40 -0.62 -34.08 15.64
CA SER A 40 -0.29 -35.39 16.21
C SER A 40 -1.53 -36.23 16.50
N GLN A 41 -1.37 -37.55 16.63
CA GLN A 41 -2.47 -38.45 17.01
C GLN A 41 -3.02 -38.15 18.42
N GLU A 42 -2.17 -37.61 19.31
CA GLU A 42 -2.57 -37.14 20.65
C GLU A 42 -3.53 -35.94 20.56
N ALA A 43 -3.38 -35.10 19.53
CA ALA A 43 -4.25 -33.95 19.31
C ALA A 43 -5.71 -34.32 19.03
N LEU A 44 -6.00 -35.57 18.62
CA LEU A 44 -7.36 -36.01 18.32
C LEU A 44 -8.33 -35.78 19.48
N ASP A 45 -7.85 -35.89 20.72
CA ASP A 45 -8.68 -35.67 21.91
C ASP A 45 -9.15 -34.23 22.11
N TYR A 46 -8.56 -33.28 21.37
CA TYR A 46 -8.82 -31.85 21.43
C TYR A 46 -9.58 -31.33 20.21
N TRP A 47 -9.83 -32.18 19.22
CA TRP A 47 -10.58 -31.85 17.99
C TRP A 47 -12.06 -32.23 18.11
N TYR A 48 -12.92 -31.33 17.66
CA TYR A 48 -14.37 -31.45 17.67
C TYR A 48 -14.98 -31.09 16.32
N THR A 49 -16.15 -31.62 15.99
CA THR A 49 -16.89 -31.28 14.77
C THR A 49 -17.95 -30.21 14.99
N ASP A 50 -18.07 -29.70 16.22
CA ASP A 50 -18.98 -28.64 16.61
C ASP A 50 -18.31 -27.58 17.49
N SER A 51 -18.77 -26.34 17.39
CA SER A 51 -18.23 -25.20 18.13
C SER A 51 -18.54 -25.21 19.63
N SER A 52 -19.44 -26.09 20.09
CA SER A 52 -19.77 -26.25 21.52
C SER A 52 -18.93 -27.32 22.22
N PHE A 53 -18.00 -27.96 21.50
CA PHE A 53 -17.09 -28.98 22.01
C PHE A 53 -17.82 -30.19 22.64
N THR A 54 -18.90 -30.64 21.99
CA THR A 54 -19.72 -31.76 22.48
C THR A 54 -19.54 -33.05 21.68
N GLN A 55 -19.13 -32.95 20.42
CA GLN A 55 -18.90 -34.05 19.49
C GLN A 55 -17.42 -34.10 19.15
N LYS A 56 -16.70 -35.02 19.80
CA LYS A 56 -15.29 -35.28 19.47
C LYS A 56 -15.16 -35.75 18.02
N ALA A 57 -14.09 -35.32 17.36
CA ALA A 57 -13.74 -35.83 16.05
C ALA A 57 -13.33 -37.31 16.16
N GLU A 58 -13.79 -38.12 15.21
CA GLU A 58 -13.43 -39.55 15.14
C GLU A 58 -12.07 -39.78 14.46
N ALA A 59 -11.59 -38.78 13.71
CA ALA A 59 -10.31 -38.76 13.02
C ALA A 59 -9.76 -37.33 13.02
N LEU A 60 -8.45 -37.21 12.80
CA LEU A 60 -7.81 -35.90 12.62
C LEU A 60 -8.36 -35.21 11.35
N PRO A 61 -8.41 -33.86 11.34
CA PRO A 61 -8.67 -33.11 10.11
C PRO A 61 -7.69 -33.49 8.99
N ASP A 62 -8.10 -33.35 7.74
CA ASP A 62 -7.18 -33.42 6.61
C ASP A 62 -6.43 -32.09 6.49
N PHE A 63 -5.20 -32.09 6.99
CA PHE A 63 -4.30 -30.93 6.95
C PHE A 63 -3.61 -30.72 5.60
N THR A 64 -3.78 -31.61 4.62
CA THR A 64 -3.00 -31.60 3.36
C THR A 64 -3.85 -31.52 2.09
N GLY A 65 -5.13 -31.90 2.17
CA GLY A 65 -6.04 -31.94 1.03
C GLY A 65 -6.59 -30.58 0.61
N GLY A 66 -6.60 -29.57 1.48
CA GLY A 66 -7.19 -28.27 1.19
C GLY A 66 -8.72 -28.26 1.20
N THR A 67 -9.36 -29.20 1.90
CA THR A 67 -10.83 -29.31 1.93
C THR A 67 -11.45 -28.89 3.26
N ASP A 68 -10.68 -28.93 4.35
CA ASP A 68 -11.21 -28.79 5.69
C ASP A 68 -11.03 -27.37 6.23
N THR A 69 -12.00 -26.92 7.02
CA THR A 69 -11.95 -25.63 7.70
C THR A 69 -11.61 -25.83 9.17
N LEU A 70 -10.58 -25.12 9.64
CA LEU A 70 -10.12 -25.21 11.03
C LEU A 70 -10.49 -23.96 11.83
N TYR A 71 -11.00 -24.18 13.03
CA TYR A 71 -11.27 -23.16 14.03
C TYR A 71 -10.44 -23.45 15.27
N PHE A 72 -9.55 -22.54 15.61
CA PHE A 72 -8.87 -22.55 16.90
C PHE A 72 -9.62 -21.62 17.84
N THR A 73 -10.22 -22.19 18.88
CA THR A 73 -11.12 -21.49 19.81
C THR A 73 -10.80 -21.85 21.26
N GLY A 74 -11.13 -20.94 22.18
CA GLY A 74 -10.86 -21.09 23.63
C GLY A 74 -9.97 -19.97 24.16
N ALA A 75 -10.22 -19.55 25.41
CA ALA A 75 -9.63 -18.36 26.02
C ALA A 75 -8.44 -18.65 26.95
N ALA A 76 -7.53 -17.65 26.99
CA ALA A 76 -6.51 -17.28 27.97
C ALA A 76 -5.61 -18.38 28.58
N GLN A 77 -4.56 -18.75 27.85
CA GLN A 77 -3.34 -19.27 28.45
C GLN A 77 -2.65 -18.17 29.29
N ALA A 78 -2.04 -18.51 30.43
CA ALA A 78 -1.27 -17.55 31.22
C ALA A 78 -0.04 -17.04 30.43
N ASN A 79 0.60 -17.96 29.71
CA ASN A 79 1.78 -17.75 28.87
C ASN A 79 1.46 -17.89 27.38
N TYR A 80 2.44 -17.62 26.50
CA TYR A 80 2.29 -17.92 25.08
C TYR A 80 2.36 -19.43 24.85
N LEU A 81 1.38 -19.96 24.12
CA LEU A 81 1.33 -21.35 23.67
C LEU A 81 1.63 -21.42 22.18
N ASN A 82 2.66 -22.20 21.82
CA ASN A 82 3.01 -22.47 20.43
C ASN A 82 2.26 -23.71 19.93
N LEU A 83 1.18 -23.48 19.18
CA LEU A 83 0.49 -24.51 18.42
C LEU A 83 1.27 -24.74 17.13
N TYR A 84 2.04 -25.83 17.07
CA TYR A 84 2.88 -26.12 15.92
C TYR A 84 2.31 -27.27 15.10
N SER A 85 2.50 -27.18 13.79
CA SER A 85 2.28 -28.28 12.86
C SER A 85 3.63 -28.85 12.42
N SER A 86 3.82 -30.15 12.54
CA SER A 86 5.02 -30.83 12.02
C SER A 86 5.00 -31.00 10.49
N ILE A 87 3.88 -30.67 9.85
CA ILE A 87 3.66 -30.75 8.40
C ILE A 87 3.27 -29.39 7.81
N ASN A 88 3.31 -29.28 6.47
CA ASN A 88 2.67 -28.17 5.78
C ASN A 88 1.16 -28.29 5.90
N LEU A 89 0.50 -27.15 6.13
CA LEU A 89 -0.95 -27.07 6.20
C LEU A 89 -1.48 -26.59 4.85
N LYS A 90 -2.47 -27.30 4.33
CA LYS A 90 -3.30 -26.92 3.20
C LYS A 90 -4.75 -27.15 3.58
N LEU A 91 -5.48 -26.05 3.76
CA LEU A 91 -6.82 -26.01 4.34
C LEU A 91 -7.81 -25.34 3.39
N GLU A 92 -9.11 -25.56 3.58
CA GLU A 92 -10.12 -24.74 2.92
C GLU A 92 -10.18 -23.34 3.54
N SER A 93 -10.20 -23.25 4.87
CA SER A 93 -10.20 -21.96 5.58
C SER A 93 -9.64 -22.12 6.99
N LEU A 94 -9.15 -21.02 7.56
CA LEU A 94 -8.54 -21.03 8.88
C LEU A 94 -9.04 -19.85 9.72
N PHE A 95 -9.50 -20.15 10.93
CA PHE A 95 -9.99 -19.18 11.89
C PHE A 95 -9.20 -19.29 13.19
N GLN A 96 -8.31 -18.33 13.42
CA GLN A 96 -7.52 -18.24 14.63
C GLN A 96 -8.16 -17.26 15.62
N ARG A 97 -8.80 -17.78 16.67
CA ARG A 97 -9.57 -17.00 17.65
C ARG A 97 -9.14 -17.26 19.10
N SER A 98 -7.96 -17.84 19.28
CA SER A 98 -7.43 -18.23 20.59
C SER A 98 -6.36 -17.27 21.10
N ASP A 99 -6.57 -16.75 22.29
CA ASP A 99 -5.74 -15.71 22.87
C ASP A 99 -4.36 -16.24 23.29
N LYS A 100 -3.31 -15.44 23.08
CA LYS A 100 -1.91 -15.77 23.42
C LYS A 100 -1.43 -17.09 22.80
N THR A 101 -1.98 -17.46 21.65
CA THR A 101 -1.50 -18.60 20.89
C THR A 101 -0.73 -18.13 19.66
N VAL A 102 0.36 -18.84 19.37
CA VAL A 102 1.11 -18.72 18.13
C VAL A 102 0.88 -19.98 17.32
N LEU A 103 0.14 -19.85 16.23
CA LEU A 103 -0.02 -20.93 15.26
C LEU A 103 1.17 -20.91 14.30
N THR A 104 1.94 -21.98 14.22
CA THR A 104 3.15 -22.05 13.40
C THR A 104 3.34 -23.44 12.79
N THR A 105 4.29 -23.59 11.89
CA THR A 105 4.69 -24.88 11.30
C THR A 105 6.12 -25.23 11.73
N ALA A 106 6.63 -26.38 11.30
CA ALA A 106 8.07 -26.66 11.32
C ALA A 106 8.85 -25.57 10.56
N GLU A 107 10.14 -25.41 10.86
CA GLU A 107 10.98 -24.37 10.25
C GLU A 107 10.89 -24.37 8.71
N GLY A 108 10.52 -23.21 8.14
CA GLY A 108 10.35 -23.03 6.70
C GLY A 108 9.09 -23.68 6.10
N GLY A 109 8.19 -24.22 6.93
CA GLY A 109 6.93 -24.80 6.50
C GLY A 109 5.93 -23.78 5.96
N VAL A 110 4.81 -24.28 5.42
CA VAL A 110 3.77 -23.47 4.77
C VAL A 110 2.43 -23.64 5.46
N ILE A 111 1.70 -22.54 5.64
CA ILE A 111 0.27 -22.51 5.93
C ILE A 111 -0.43 -21.95 4.70
N GLU A 112 -1.20 -22.79 4.02
CA GLU A 112 -1.96 -22.46 2.81
C GLU A 112 -3.46 -22.65 3.05
N THR A 113 -4.27 -21.68 2.66
CA THR A 113 -5.72 -21.83 2.53
C THR A 113 -6.15 -21.68 1.08
N THR A 114 -7.13 -22.46 0.60
CA THR A 114 -7.79 -22.23 -0.70
C THR A 114 -8.85 -21.12 -0.61
N GLY A 115 -9.52 -21.01 0.54
CA GLY A 115 -10.46 -19.97 0.90
C GLY A 115 -9.87 -18.98 1.92
N ASP A 116 -10.71 -18.54 2.86
CA ASP A 116 -10.44 -17.37 3.70
C ASP A 116 -9.56 -17.68 4.93
N LEU A 117 -8.81 -16.66 5.36
CA LEU A 117 -8.12 -16.64 6.63
C LEU A 117 -8.74 -15.58 7.55
N THR A 118 -8.95 -15.90 8.81
CA THR A 118 -9.40 -14.94 9.82
C THR A 118 -8.57 -15.04 11.09
N ILE A 119 -8.06 -13.90 11.56
CA ILE A 119 -7.44 -13.78 12.89
C ILE A 119 -8.28 -12.83 13.73
N GLY A 120 -8.72 -13.31 14.89
CA GLY A 120 -9.66 -12.64 15.77
C GLY A 120 -11.12 -12.97 15.48
N ALA A 121 -11.97 -12.66 16.47
CA ALA A 121 -13.41 -12.69 16.31
C ALA A 121 -13.90 -11.25 16.20
N GLY A 122 -14.80 -10.97 15.25
CA GLY A 122 -15.56 -9.71 15.23
C GLY A 122 -16.33 -9.57 16.55
N GLY A 123 -15.74 -8.88 17.53
CA GLY A 123 -16.30 -8.70 18.87
C GLY A 123 -15.42 -9.14 20.06
N ALA A 124 -14.26 -9.77 19.86
CA ALA A 124 -13.39 -10.16 20.99
C ALA A 124 -12.59 -8.97 21.55
N THR A 125 -12.68 -8.75 22.86
CA THR A 125 -12.00 -7.66 23.58
C THR A 125 -10.60 -8.10 24.03
N GLY A 126 -9.54 -7.54 23.42
CA GLY A 126 -8.26 -7.36 24.12
C GLY A 126 -7.08 -8.29 23.78
N TYR A 127 -7.15 -9.14 22.76
CA TYR A 127 -6.20 -10.25 22.67
C TYR A 127 -5.18 -10.23 21.54
N ILE A 128 -4.07 -10.86 21.89
CA ILE A 128 -2.81 -10.99 21.19
C ILE A 128 -2.81 -12.40 20.54
N MET A 129 -3.18 -12.50 19.26
CA MET A 129 -3.25 -13.77 18.51
C MET A 129 -2.21 -13.76 17.41
N TYR A 130 -1.50 -14.86 17.20
CA TYR A 130 -0.39 -14.90 16.26
C TYR A 130 -0.47 -16.05 15.25
N ILE A 131 -0.06 -15.77 14.01
CA ILE A 131 0.24 -16.79 13.00
C ILE A 131 1.66 -16.60 12.46
N GLY A 132 2.37 -17.73 12.31
CA GLY A 132 3.53 -17.93 11.44
C GLY A 132 4.86 -17.39 11.93
N GLY A 133 4.93 -16.81 13.12
CA GLY A 133 6.11 -16.08 13.56
C GLY A 133 7.36 -16.93 13.86
N SER A 134 7.25 -18.05 14.56
CA SER A 134 8.41 -18.54 15.32
C SER A 134 9.40 -19.35 14.49
N ASN A 135 8.95 -19.80 13.32
CA ASN A 135 9.63 -20.82 12.52
C ASN A 135 9.77 -20.40 11.05
N ASN A 136 9.81 -19.09 10.77
CA ASN A 136 9.97 -18.57 9.41
C ASN A 136 8.91 -19.15 8.45
N THR A 137 7.67 -19.23 8.93
CA THR A 137 6.56 -19.86 8.21
C THR A 137 6.16 -19.00 7.02
N ARG A 138 5.86 -19.63 5.88
CA ARG A 138 5.23 -18.97 4.72
C ARG A 138 3.72 -19.10 4.83
N VAL A 139 3.00 -18.01 4.58
CA VAL A 139 1.54 -18.00 4.66
C VAL A 139 0.95 -17.62 3.30
N VAL A 140 0.05 -18.45 2.78
CA VAL A 140 -0.67 -18.24 1.51
C VAL A 140 -2.16 -18.31 1.79
N VAL A 141 -2.88 -17.24 1.46
CA VAL A 141 -4.33 -17.13 1.62
C VAL A 141 -4.97 -17.07 0.25
N GLY A 142 -5.70 -18.12 -0.12
CA GLY A 142 -6.36 -18.25 -1.42
C GLY A 142 -7.57 -17.33 -1.59
N GLY A 143 -8.25 -17.00 -0.49
CA GLY A 143 -9.37 -16.07 -0.44
C GLY A 143 -9.03 -14.74 0.24
N ASN A 144 -10.00 -14.21 0.97
CA ASN A 144 -9.89 -12.97 1.72
C ASN A 144 -9.20 -13.21 3.07
N PHE A 145 -8.60 -12.15 3.60
CA PHE A 145 -7.98 -12.15 4.91
C PHE A 145 -8.64 -11.11 5.84
N SER A 146 -9.26 -11.58 6.91
CA SER A 146 -9.88 -10.71 7.91
C SER A 146 -9.05 -10.66 9.18
N PHE A 147 -8.80 -9.45 9.70
CA PHE A 147 -7.91 -9.27 10.83
C PHE A 147 -8.44 -8.31 11.88
N SER A 148 -8.59 -8.82 13.10
CA SER A 148 -9.11 -8.12 14.27
C SER A 148 -8.10 -8.23 15.43
N GLY A 149 -7.26 -7.21 15.58
CA GLY A 149 -6.42 -7.02 16.79
C GLY A 149 -5.26 -8.00 17.08
N GLY A 150 -4.85 -8.91 16.19
CA GLY A 150 -3.71 -9.85 16.37
C GLY A 150 -2.33 -9.44 15.79
N SER A 151 -1.43 -10.38 15.50
CA SER A 151 -0.31 -10.19 14.54
C SER A 151 -0.07 -11.40 13.60
N MET A 152 0.31 -11.15 12.35
CA MET A 152 0.87 -12.13 11.42
C MET A 152 2.39 -11.96 11.44
N GLY A 153 3.09 -12.81 12.18
CA GLY A 153 4.46 -12.53 12.62
C GLY A 153 4.57 -11.35 13.58
N ASN A 154 5.71 -11.26 14.28
CA ASN A 154 6.06 -10.18 15.20
C ASN A 154 7.58 -10.11 15.39
N ASN A 155 8.13 -8.94 15.70
CA ASN A 155 9.55 -8.79 16.03
C ASN A 155 9.89 -9.06 17.51
N ASP A 156 8.92 -9.57 18.28
CA ASP A 156 9.17 -10.20 19.58
C ASP A 156 9.74 -11.61 19.36
N SER A 157 10.94 -11.87 19.88
CA SER A 157 11.65 -13.16 19.79
C SER A 157 10.83 -14.38 20.23
N ARG A 158 9.83 -14.21 21.11
CA ARG A 158 8.96 -15.30 21.56
C ARG A 158 7.94 -15.72 20.52
N ILE A 159 7.61 -14.81 19.60
CA ILE A 159 6.63 -15.02 18.54
C ILE A 159 7.34 -15.20 17.21
N GLY A 160 8.31 -14.35 16.87
CA GLY A 160 9.11 -14.39 15.65
C GLY A 160 8.40 -13.84 14.40
N SER A 161 9.15 -13.69 13.31
CA SER A 161 8.68 -13.22 12.01
C SER A 161 8.22 -14.33 11.07
N ILE A 162 7.23 -14.07 10.23
CA ILE A 162 6.97 -14.92 9.07
C ILE A 162 8.07 -14.78 8.01
N ALA A 163 8.22 -15.80 7.17
CA ALA A 163 9.02 -15.68 5.96
C ALA A 163 8.33 -14.74 4.96
N SER A 164 7.09 -15.07 4.61
CA SER A 164 6.34 -14.33 3.61
C SER A 164 4.83 -14.49 3.80
N LEU A 165 4.08 -13.52 3.27
CA LEU A 165 2.62 -13.55 3.20
C LEU A 165 2.17 -13.31 1.75
N THR A 166 1.28 -14.15 1.25
CA THR A 166 0.55 -13.91 0.00
C THR A 166 -0.94 -14.01 0.28
N VAL A 167 -1.70 -12.98 -0.09
CA VAL A 167 -3.17 -12.96 -0.01
C VAL A 167 -3.71 -12.72 -1.41
N ASN A 168 -4.50 -13.66 -1.93
CA ASN A 168 -5.08 -13.58 -3.27
C ASN A 168 -6.36 -12.73 -3.31
N GLY A 169 -7.07 -12.59 -2.19
CA GLY A 169 -8.25 -11.73 -2.04
C GLY A 169 -7.97 -10.40 -1.33
N ASP A 170 -9.04 -9.78 -0.85
CA ASP A 170 -8.99 -8.53 -0.08
C ASP A 170 -8.55 -8.77 1.37
N VAL A 171 -7.96 -7.74 1.98
CA VAL A 171 -7.67 -7.73 3.42
C VAL A 171 -8.64 -6.77 4.11
N THR A 172 -9.38 -7.24 5.10
CA THR A 172 -10.28 -6.38 5.90
C THR A 172 -9.73 -6.20 7.31
N LEU A 173 -9.49 -4.94 7.66
CA LEU A 173 -9.01 -4.51 8.97
C LEU A 173 -10.19 -4.20 9.89
N TYR A 174 -10.12 -4.73 11.11
CA TYR A 174 -11.02 -4.41 12.21
C TYR A 174 -10.21 -3.92 13.40
N SER A 175 -10.54 -2.72 13.90
CA SER A 175 -9.95 -2.22 15.15
C SER A 175 -10.77 -2.65 16.37
N HIS A 176 -10.08 -3.07 17.43
CA HIS A 176 -10.68 -3.21 18.75
C HIS A 176 -9.81 -2.49 19.78
N GLY A 177 -10.34 -1.38 20.32
CA GLY A 177 -9.65 -0.57 21.32
C GLY A 177 -8.32 0.00 20.82
N THR A 178 -7.23 -0.37 21.50
CA THR A 178 -5.88 0.14 21.23
C THR A 178 -4.98 -0.83 20.44
N ASN A 179 -5.49 -2.01 20.07
CA ASN A 179 -4.72 -3.01 19.33
C ASN A 179 -4.82 -2.80 17.82
N PHE A 180 -3.67 -2.88 17.14
CA PHE A 180 -3.55 -2.70 15.69
C PHE A 180 -3.41 -4.07 15.02
N PRO A 181 -4.04 -4.28 13.85
CA PRO A 181 -3.61 -5.30 12.91
C PRO A 181 -2.12 -5.17 12.61
N LYS A 182 -1.39 -6.28 12.67
CA LYS A 182 0.07 -6.27 12.51
C LYS A 182 0.55 -7.34 11.54
N ILE A 183 1.53 -7.01 10.73
CA ILE A 183 2.29 -7.95 9.90
C ILE A 183 3.78 -7.71 10.15
N TYR A 184 4.58 -8.77 10.24
CA TYR A 184 6.03 -8.66 10.23
C TYR A 184 6.67 -9.85 9.52
N ALA A 185 7.33 -9.56 8.41
CA ALA A 185 8.10 -10.52 7.62
C ALA A 185 9.57 -10.13 7.62
N SER A 186 10.49 -11.10 7.73
CA SER A 186 11.92 -10.81 7.85
C SER A 186 12.79 -11.43 6.76
N SER A 187 12.22 -12.25 5.88
CA SER A 187 12.97 -12.83 4.77
C SER A 187 13.53 -11.76 3.83
N GLU A 188 14.64 -12.09 3.17
CA GLU A 188 15.22 -11.23 2.14
C GLU A 188 14.18 -10.92 1.06
N ALA A 189 13.98 -9.63 0.82
CA ALA A 189 13.00 -9.14 -0.13
C ALA A 189 13.63 -8.11 -1.07
N THR A 190 13.09 -8.08 -2.28
CA THR A 190 13.44 -7.09 -3.31
C THR A 190 12.16 -6.48 -3.85
N PHE A 191 12.29 -5.48 -4.72
CA PHE A 191 11.14 -4.91 -5.40
C PHE A 191 10.38 -5.98 -6.19
N GLU A 192 11.09 -6.85 -6.92
CA GLU A 192 10.53 -7.92 -7.77
C GLU A 192 10.14 -9.19 -7.01
N ASN A 193 10.71 -9.39 -5.82
CA ASN A 193 10.40 -10.52 -4.94
C ASN A 193 10.04 -10.00 -3.53
N PRO A 194 8.83 -9.46 -3.36
CA PRO A 194 8.37 -8.92 -2.09
C PRO A 194 8.08 -10.03 -1.06
N ASN A 195 8.24 -9.71 0.23
CA ASN A 195 7.91 -10.64 1.31
C ASN A 195 6.43 -10.57 1.72
N VAL A 196 5.70 -9.52 1.34
CA VAL A 196 4.25 -9.42 1.51
C VAL A 196 3.60 -9.07 0.18
N ILE A 197 2.62 -9.88 -0.23
CA ILE A 197 1.84 -9.69 -1.45
C ILE A 197 0.37 -9.74 -1.08
N ILE A 198 -0.36 -8.68 -1.39
CA ILE A 198 -1.81 -8.61 -1.23
C ILE A 198 -2.39 -8.24 -2.59
N LYS A 199 -2.91 -9.23 -3.30
CA LYS A 199 -3.47 -9.06 -4.66
C LYS A 199 -4.80 -8.29 -4.64
N GLY A 200 -5.54 -8.32 -3.53
CA GLY A 200 -6.71 -7.48 -3.29
C GLY A 200 -6.38 -6.15 -2.62
N ALA A 201 -7.41 -5.37 -2.29
CA ALA A 201 -7.25 -4.12 -1.57
C ALA A 201 -7.24 -4.34 -0.05
N ILE A 202 -6.56 -3.46 0.68
CA ILE A 202 -6.70 -3.37 2.15
C ILE A 202 -7.83 -2.39 2.46
N LYS A 203 -8.82 -2.85 3.22
CA LYS A 203 -10.05 -2.13 3.53
C LYS A 203 -10.25 -2.01 5.04
N SER A 204 -10.84 -0.90 5.48
CA SER A 204 -11.31 -0.71 6.85
C SER A 204 -12.70 -0.08 6.86
N GLN A 205 -13.63 -0.64 7.63
CA GLN A 205 -15.02 -0.17 7.67
C GLN A 205 -15.23 1.06 8.56
N SER A 206 -14.30 1.37 9.47
CA SER A 206 -14.46 2.49 10.40
C SER A 206 -13.11 3.06 10.85
N PRO A 207 -13.04 4.36 11.18
CA PRO A 207 -11.88 4.92 11.84
C PRO A 207 -11.75 4.30 13.24
N ARG A 208 -10.55 4.32 13.81
CA ARG A 208 -10.32 3.83 15.16
C ARG A 208 -10.92 4.81 16.17
N ALA A 209 -11.50 4.30 17.26
CA ALA A 209 -11.98 5.17 18.34
C ALA A 209 -10.84 6.07 18.87
N GLY A 210 -11.01 7.40 18.76
CA GLY A 210 -10.03 8.40 19.18
C GLY A 210 -8.90 8.70 18.20
N TYR A 211 -8.95 8.17 16.97
CA TYR A 211 -7.99 8.44 15.89
C TYR A 211 -8.73 8.57 14.57
N ASP A 212 -8.27 9.42 13.67
CA ASP A 212 -8.94 9.65 12.38
C ASP A 212 -8.77 8.48 11.39
N THR A 213 -7.96 7.47 11.72
CA THR A 213 -7.49 6.45 10.77
C THR A 213 -7.44 5.03 11.36
N GLN A 214 -7.54 4.01 10.51
CA GLN A 214 -7.23 2.62 10.84
C GLN A 214 -6.02 2.16 10.01
N ALA A 215 -4.88 1.96 10.66
CA ALA A 215 -3.67 1.54 9.97
C ALA A 215 -3.31 0.08 10.25
N LEU A 216 -2.96 -0.65 9.19
CA LEU A 216 -2.18 -1.87 9.29
C LEU A 216 -0.77 -1.50 9.77
N MET A 217 -0.33 -2.11 10.86
CA MET A 217 1.00 -1.89 11.39
C MET A 217 1.98 -2.91 10.82
N TYR A 218 3.14 -2.45 10.39
CA TYR A 218 4.26 -3.30 10.04
C TYR A 218 5.27 -3.32 11.20
N GLY A 219 5.46 -4.49 11.82
CA GLY A 219 6.24 -4.66 13.05
C GLY A 219 5.49 -4.34 14.37
N GLY A 220 6.21 -4.49 15.49
CA GLY A 220 5.91 -3.93 16.81
C GLY A 220 5.19 -4.80 17.85
N THR A 221 5.53 -4.66 19.14
CA THR A 221 4.69 -4.83 20.36
C THR A 221 5.34 -4.14 21.59
N ASN A 222 4.68 -4.20 22.76
CA ASN A 222 4.84 -3.24 23.85
C ASN A 222 6.00 -3.49 24.83
N ASN A 223 6.74 -4.61 24.78
CA ASN A 223 7.92 -4.87 25.64
C ASN A 223 8.68 -6.09 25.07
N ASN A 224 10.02 -6.04 25.00
CA ASN A 224 10.93 -7.07 24.43
C ASN A 224 10.95 -7.16 22.89
N VAL A 225 11.27 -6.04 22.25
CA VAL A 225 11.22 -5.90 20.80
C VAL A 225 12.62 -5.98 20.21
N GLU A 226 12.84 -6.88 19.26
CA GLU A 226 14.06 -6.85 18.45
C GLU A 226 13.97 -5.72 17.41
N SER A 227 15.10 -5.06 17.17
CA SER A 227 15.19 -3.98 16.20
C SER A 227 14.81 -4.44 14.80
N ILE A 228 14.02 -3.65 14.09
CA ILE A 228 13.73 -3.89 12.67
C ILE A 228 14.94 -3.37 11.87
N THR A 229 15.74 -4.30 11.35
CA THR A 229 16.96 -4.00 10.58
C THR A 229 16.90 -4.46 9.13
N ASN A 230 15.89 -5.26 8.77
CA ASN A 230 15.71 -5.79 7.43
C ASN A 230 15.00 -4.79 6.50
N ASN A 231 15.23 -4.94 5.20
CA ASN A 231 14.48 -4.23 4.17
C ASN A 231 13.36 -5.14 3.66
N SER A 232 12.14 -4.61 3.65
CA SER A 232 10.93 -5.34 3.29
C SER A 232 10.15 -4.63 2.20
N TYR A 233 9.46 -5.43 1.39
CA TYR A 233 8.64 -4.95 0.30
C TYR A 233 7.24 -5.53 0.45
N MET A 234 6.25 -4.66 0.46
CA MET A 234 4.84 -5.00 0.52
C MET A 234 4.17 -4.55 -0.77
N TRP A 235 3.76 -5.49 -1.60
CA TRP A 235 2.90 -5.23 -2.74
C TRP A 235 1.44 -5.28 -2.30
N VAL A 236 0.69 -4.24 -2.65
CA VAL A 236 -0.73 -4.14 -2.31
C VAL A 236 -1.50 -3.47 -3.44
N ASN A 237 -2.63 -4.04 -3.83
CA ASN A 237 -3.45 -3.50 -4.93
C ASN A 237 -4.13 -2.17 -4.59
N GLY A 238 -4.10 -1.73 -3.35
CA GLY A 238 -4.56 -0.40 -2.94
C GLY A 238 -5.10 -0.38 -1.52
N PHE A 239 -5.34 0.83 -1.02
CA PHE A 239 -5.97 1.09 0.28
C PHE A 239 -7.29 1.83 0.09
N ASP A 240 -8.31 1.38 0.81
CA ASP A 240 -9.67 1.88 0.64
C ASP A 240 -10.37 2.16 1.98
N ASN A 241 -11.39 3.02 1.94
CA ASN A 241 -12.15 3.48 3.10
C ASN A 241 -11.26 4.11 4.18
N TYR A 242 -11.14 3.54 5.38
CA TYR A 242 -10.29 4.12 6.45
C TYR A 242 -8.91 3.46 6.58
N ALA A 243 -8.53 2.62 5.61
CA ALA A 243 -7.32 1.79 5.71
C ALA A 243 -6.05 2.57 5.40
N GLY A 244 -5.04 2.41 6.25
CA GLY A 244 -3.71 2.98 6.07
C GLY A 244 -2.61 1.99 6.41
N VAL A 245 -1.37 2.46 6.42
CA VAL A 245 -0.22 1.66 6.85
C VAL A 245 0.66 2.46 7.79
N THR A 246 1.14 1.81 8.84
CA THR A 246 2.07 2.40 9.78
C THR A 246 3.26 1.50 9.97
N PHE A 247 4.46 2.05 9.90
CA PHE A 247 5.70 1.31 10.18
C PHE A 247 6.17 1.57 11.61
N ASP A 248 6.43 0.52 12.39
CA ASP A 248 6.97 0.67 13.73
C ASP A 248 8.45 1.08 13.66
N THR A 249 8.84 2.10 14.41
CA THR A 249 10.21 2.63 14.38
C THR A 249 10.82 2.76 15.77
N GLY A 250 12.15 2.79 15.80
CA GLY A 250 12.99 2.81 16.99
C GLY A 250 14.30 3.54 16.69
N THR A 251 14.98 4.10 17.69
CA THR A 251 16.33 4.67 17.48
C THR A 251 17.33 3.64 16.95
N SER A 252 17.19 2.38 17.36
CA SER A 252 18.01 1.25 16.93
C SER A 252 17.53 0.59 15.64
N TYR A 253 16.41 1.02 15.07
CA TYR A 253 15.84 0.38 13.88
C TYR A 253 16.47 1.02 12.65
N THR A 254 17.01 0.22 11.74
CA THR A 254 17.71 0.69 10.53
C THR A 254 17.12 0.13 9.24
N GLY A 255 16.12 -0.74 9.35
CA GLY A 255 15.46 -1.36 8.20
C GLY A 255 14.54 -0.39 7.46
N SER A 256 13.89 -0.90 6.41
CA SER A 256 12.89 -0.14 5.66
C SER A 256 11.70 -0.98 5.28
N LEU A 257 10.53 -0.37 5.21
CA LEU A 257 9.37 -0.91 4.53
C LEU A 257 9.12 -0.09 3.25
N THR A 258 9.14 -0.74 2.10
CA THR A 258 8.67 -0.15 0.84
C THR A 258 7.29 -0.70 0.53
N VAL A 259 6.27 0.17 0.55
CA VAL A 259 4.91 -0.19 0.15
C VAL A 259 4.74 0.15 -1.32
N VAL A 260 4.56 -0.88 -2.13
CA VAL A 260 4.33 -0.79 -3.57
C VAL A 260 2.83 -0.88 -3.82
N LEU A 261 2.26 0.23 -4.28
CA LEU A 261 0.85 0.37 -4.64
C LEU A 261 0.67 -0.11 -6.07
N THR A 262 0.08 -1.29 -6.22
CA THR A 262 0.00 -2.00 -7.49
C THR A 262 -1.33 -1.83 -8.21
N ASN A 263 -2.09 -0.82 -7.78
CA ASN A 263 -3.45 -0.51 -8.18
C ASN A 263 -3.82 -0.93 -9.60
N SER A 264 -4.66 -1.95 -9.69
CA SER A 264 -5.39 -2.34 -10.90
C SER A 264 -6.65 -1.50 -11.11
N ASN A 265 -7.20 -0.95 -10.02
CA ASN A 265 -8.32 -0.01 -9.97
C ASN A 265 -7.96 1.21 -9.13
N SER A 266 -8.69 2.32 -9.29
CA SER A 266 -8.45 3.51 -8.47
C SER A 266 -9.06 3.36 -7.09
N TYR A 267 -8.30 3.73 -6.05
CA TYR A 267 -8.69 3.63 -4.65
C TYR A 267 -8.53 4.98 -3.94
N THR A 268 -9.41 5.23 -2.97
CA THR A 268 -9.34 6.40 -2.10
C THR A 268 -9.47 5.95 -0.66
N SER A 269 -8.53 6.39 0.18
CA SER A 269 -8.54 6.13 1.60
C SER A 269 -8.54 7.42 2.41
N LEU A 270 -9.35 7.46 3.46
CA LEU A 270 -9.31 8.40 4.57
C LEU A 270 -8.29 7.98 5.63
N GLY A 271 -7.69 6.79 5.49
CA GLY A 271 -6.60 6.31 6.33
C GLY A 271 -5.30 7.10 6.12
N GLY A 272 -4.43 7.05 7.13
CA GLY A 272 -3.14 7.73 7.13
C GLY A 272 -1.98 6.77 6.81
N MET A 273 -0.84 7.35 6.47
CA MET A 273 0.42 6.64 6.32
C MET A 273 1.45 7.23 7.25
N GLY A 274 2.19 6.40 7.98
CA GLY A 274 3.10 6.96 8.96
C GLY A 274 4.14 6.02 9.51
N THR A 275 5.05 6.59 10.30
CA THR A 275 5.87 5.84 11.24
C THR A 275 5.33 6.04 12.65
N LYS A 276 5.10 4.95 13.38
CA LYS A 276 4.73 5.03 14.80
C LYS A 276 6.01 5.15 15.63
N TYR A 277 6.16 6.25 16.35
CA TYR A 277 7.32 6.45 17.22
C TYR A 277 6.92 7.11 18.55
N SER A 278 7.50 6.65 19.67
CA SER A 278 7.15 7.10 21.03
C SER A 278 8.18 8.01 21.71
N GLY A 279 9.23 8.50 21.02
CA GLY A 279 10.06 9.59 21.57
C GLY A 279 11.45 9.77 20.96
N SER A 280 11.69 10.94 20.33
CA SER A 280 12.92 11.49 19.68
C SER A 280 12.73 11.91 18.21
N THR A 281 13.58 12.81 17.72
CA THR A 281 13.48 13.52 16.43
C THR A 281 14.29 12.88 15.28
N GLN A 282 14.92 11.72 15.52
CA GLN A 282 15.69 10.98 14.50
C GLN A 282 15.11 9.58 14.31
N LEU A 283 14.54 9.36 13.12
CA LEU A 283 14.07 8.05 12.64
C LEU A 283 15.12 7.51 11.67
N ASN A 284 15.73 6.38 12.02
CA ASN A 284 16.71 5.70 11.16
C ASN A 284 16.05 4.72 10.19
N ALA A 285 14.96 4.06 10.62
CA ALA A 285 14.17 3.18 9.77
C ALA A 285 13.26 3.97 8.84
N LYS A 286 13.05 3.50 7.61
CA LYS A 286 12.37 4.25 6.54
C LYS A 286 11.07 3.59 6.07
N LEU A 287 10.01 4.35 5.93
CA LEU A 287 8.82 4.01 5.16
C LEU A 287 8.94 4.65 3.78
N ASN A 288 9.09 3.83 2.73
CA ASN A 288 9.08 4.26 1.33
C ASN A 288 7.73 3.92 0.69
N LEU A 289 7.37 4.68 -0.34
CA LEU A 289 6.18 4.44 -1.15
C LEU A 289 6.55 4.37 -2.63
N THR A 290 5.99 3.39 -3.33
CA THR A 290 6.12 3.30 -4.78
C THR A 290 4.73 3.16 -5.39
N MET A 291 4.39 4.03 -6.33
CA MET A 291 3.20 3.87 -7.17
C MET A 291 3.60 3.12 -8.44
N ASN A 292 3.12 1.88 -8.55
CA ASN A 292 3.34 1.00 -9.68
C ASN A 292 2.02 0.38 -10.15
N SER A 293 1.06 1.23 -10.56
CA SER A 293 -0.25 0.81 -11.06
C SER A 293 -0.11 -0.17 -12.22
N CYS A 294 -0.50 -1.43 -12.01
CA CYS A 294 -0.37 -2.47 -13.03
C CYS A 294 -1.27 -3.68 -12.75
N VAL A 295 -1.21 -4.65 -13.65
CA VAL A 295 -1.72 -6.01 -13.45
C VAL A 295 -0.51 -6.96 -13.50
N TYR A 296 -0.38 -7.82 -12.50
CA TYR A 296 0.64 -8.88 -12.50
C TYR A 296 0.06 -10.24 -12.84
N GLY A 297 0.92 -11.11 -13.37
CA GLY A 297 0.67 -12.54 -13.49
C GLY A 297 0.99 -13.29 -12.21
N ASP A 298 0.78 -14.60 -12.24
CA ASP A 298 1.04 -15.48 -11.09
C ASP A 298 2.53 -15.62 -10.75
N SER A 299 3.43 -15.31 -11.69
CA SER A 299 4.88 -15.29 -11.45
C SER A 299 5.38 -13.89 -11.07
N LEU A 300 4.48 -12.98 -10.70
CA LEU A 300 4.76 -11.59 -10.32
C LEU A 300 5.32 -10.73 -11.46
N GLU A 301 5.22 -11.19 -12.70
CA GLU A 301 5.57 -10.43 -13.89
C GLU A 301 4.52 -9.35 -14.16
N ILE A 302 4.97 -8.14 -14.52
CA ILE A 302 4.08 -7.06 -14.95
C ILE A 302 3.52 -7.40 -16.33
N LEU A 303 2.22 -7.65 -16.41
CA LEU A 303 1.53 -7.92 -17.67
C LEU A 303 1.14 -6.63 -18.39
N GLU A 304 0.70 -5.62 -17.63
CA GLU A 304 0.22 -4.35 -18.18
C GLU A 304 0.29 -3.24 -17.12
N TYR A 305 0.80 -2.05 -17.48
CA TYR A 305 0.67 -0.86 -16.64
C TYR A 305 -0.70 -0.23 -16.78
N ARG A 306 -1.25 0.24 -15.67
CA ARG A 306 -2.57 0.90 -15.58
C ARG A 306 -2.39 2.38 -15.26
N ASN A 307 -3.46 3.15 -15.49
CA ASN A 307 -3.59 4.55 -15.06
C ASN A 307 -4.46 4.66 -13.81
N ALA A 308 -4.44 3.64 -12.96
CA ALA A 308 -5.22 3.69 -11.73
C ALA A 308 -4.50 4.55 -10.68
N THR A 309 -5.26 5.05 -9.72
CA THR A 309 -4.77 6.00 -8.74
C THR A 309 -4.91 5.48 -7.31
N GLN A 310 -4.04 5.94 -6.42
CA GLN A 310 -4.20 5.83 -4.98
C GLN A 310 -4.29 7.24 -4.41
N SER A 311 -5.33 7.50 -3.61
CA SER A 311 -5.51 8.76 -2.90
C SER A 311 -5.56 8.52 -1.39
N PHE A 312 -4.80 9.27 -0.60
CA PHE A 312 -4.78 9.22 0.86
C PHE A 312 -5.15 10.58 1.45
N ARG A 313 -6.39 10.71 1.93
CA ARG A 313 -6.98 11.94 2.47
C ARG A 313 -6.87 12.07 3.99
N GLY A 314 -6.30 11.07 4.67
CA GLY A 314 -6.14 11.07 6.12
C GLY A 314 -5.26 12.20 6.64
N SER A 315 -5.44 12.54 7.92
CA SER A 315 -4.70 13.60 8.61
C SER A 315 -3.30 13.19 9.08
N ASP A 316 -2.98 11.89 9.08
CA ASP A 316 -1.66 11.37 9.50
C ASP A 316 -0.85 10.95 8.27
N MET A 317 0.02 11.83 7.78
CA MET A 317 0.87 11.61 6.60
C MET A 317 2.34 11.87 6.95
N LYS A 318 3.06 10.81 7.34
CA LYS A 318 4.43 10.84 7.85
C LYS A 318 5.31 9.84 7.11
N ILE A 319 5.81 10.24 5.95
CA ILE A 319 6.70 9.41 5.13
C ILE A 319 8.12 9.93 5.33
N ASN A 320 9.04 9.05 5.73
CA ASN A 320 10.43 9.42 6.00
C ASN A 320 11.44 8.73 5.06
N GLY A 321 10.95 7.94 4.11
CA GLY A 321 11.69 7.36 3.00
C GLY A 321 11.35 8.01 1.66
N ASP A 322 11.76 7.34 0.57
CA ASP A 322 11.55 7.81 -0.79
C ASP A 322 10.10 7.62 -1.25
N VAL A 323 9.65 8.50 -2.14
CA VAL A 323 8.38 8.36 -2.87
C VAL A 323 8.69 8.22 -4.34
N GLU A 324 8.36 7.09 -4.95
CA GLU A 324 8.64 6.80 -6.35
C GLU A 324 7.35 6.59 -7.15
N ILE A 325 7.28 7.18 -8.34
CA ILE A 325 6.16 7.05 -9.26
C ILE A 325 6.63 6.41 -10.57
N ILE A 326 6.18 5.18 -10.81
CA ILE A 326 6.50 4.39 -12.01
C ILE A 326 5.32 4.41 -12.99
N SER A 327 4.10 4.23 -12.49
CA SER A 327 2.86 4.27 -13.29
C SER A 327 1.63 4.64 -12.45
N GLY A 328 0.62 5.24 -13.09
CA GLY A 328 -0.63 5.64 -12.44
C GLY A 328 -0.50 6.95 -11.67
N GLY A 329 -1.35 7.17 -10.66
CA GLY A 329 -1.34 8.40 -9.86
C GLY A 329 -1.28 8.16 -8.35
N LEU A 330 -0.39 8.84 -7.65
CA LEU A 330 -0.33 8.87 -6.20
C LEU A 330 -0.69 10.27 -5.69
N PHE A 331 -1.72 10.33 -4.85
CA PHE A 331 -2.19 11.56 -4.27
C PHE A 331 -2.17 11.49 -2.75
N LEU A 332 -1.43 12.41 -2.12
CA LEU A 332 -1.18 12.43 -0.68
C LEU A 332 -1.69 13.74 -0.07
N ASN A 333 -2.27 13.72 1.13
CA ASN A 333 -2.76 14.94 1.76
C ASN A 333 -1.64 15.86 2.28
N TYR A 334 -1.43 17.01 1.63
CA TYR A 334 -0.40 17.99 2.05
C TYR A 334 -0.84 18.84 3.25
N SER A 335 -2.13 18.89 3.56
CA SER A 335 -2.68 19.74 4.61
C SER A 335 -2.62 19.10 6.01
N SER A 336 -1.98 17.94 6.15
CA SER A 336 -1.81 17.35 7.48
C SER A 336 -0.92 18.23 8.35
N ALA A 337 -1.28 18.40 9.62
CA ALA A 337 -0.57 19.26 10.57
C ALA A 337 0.94 18.95 10.70
N ASP A 338 1.33 17.73 10.33
CA ASP A 338 2.70 17.24 10.41
C ASP A 338 3.42 17.14 9.02
N ALA A 339 2.73 17.34 7.88
CA ALA A 339 3.32 17.21 6.53
C ALA A 339 4.52 18.13 6.31
N ALA A 340 4.48 19.35 6.86
CA ALA A 340 5.58 20.30 6.75
C ALA A 340 6.82 19.92 7.57
N THR A 341 6.70 18.98 8.52
CA THR A 341 7.76 18.68 9.50
C THR A 341 8.39 17.30 9.34
N LEU A 342 7.90 16.44 8.46
CA LEU A 342 8.50 15.11 8.23
C LEU A 342 8.43 14.67 6.75
N SER A 343 9.51 14.96 6.01
CA SER A 343 9.97 14.15 4.86
C SER A 343 11.50 14.22 4.75
N ARG A 344 12.15 13.07 4.53
CA ARG A 344 13.62 12.91 4.48
C ARG A 344 14.11 11.91 3.40
N GLY A 345 13.27 11.63 2.40
CA GLY A 345 13.64 10.89 1.18
C GLY A 345 13.38 11.71 -0.08
N ALA A 346 13.74 11.16 -1.25
CA ALA A 346 13.58 11.83 -2.54
C ALA A 346 12.20 11.54 -3.15
N LEU A 347 11.69 12.50 -3.94
CA LEU A 347 10.63 12.24 -4.92
C LEU A 347 11.28 11.72 -6.20
N LYS A 348 10.89 10.52 -6.65
CA LYS A 348 11.43 9.90 -7.86
C LYS A 348 10.34 9.79 -8.93
N LEU A 349 10.56 10.44 -10.06
CA LEU A 349 9.71 10.36 -11.24
C LEU A 349 10.35 9.41 -12.24
N SER A 350 9.94 8.14 -12.13
CA SER A 350 10.55 6.98 -12.79
C SER A 350 9.63 6.36 -13.85
N LYS A 351 8.90 7.18 -14.62
CA LYS A 351 7.84 6.69 -15.51
C LYS A 351 8.33 5.54 -16.41
N ALA A 352 7.69 4.37 -16.29
CA ALA A 352 7.99 3.24 -17.16
C ALA A 352 7.62 3.54 -18.62
N SER A 353 8.41 3.05 -19.57
CA SER A 353 8.29 3.40 -21.00
C SER A 353 6.92 3.10 -21.63
N ASN A 354 6.23 2.08 -21.12
CA ASN A 354 4.90 1.64 -21.55
C ASN A 354 3.79 2.05 -20.56
N ALA A 355 4.11 2.79 -19.49
CA ALA A 355 3.10 3.42 -18.66
C ALA A 355 2.52 4.66 -19.35
N GLN A 356 1.20 4.80 -19.32
CA GLN A 356 0.54 5.98 -19.88
C GLN A 356 0.81 7.23 -19.06
N THR A 357 0.77 7.09 -17.73
CA THR A 357 0.85 8.17 -16.75
C THR A 357 1.76 7.78 -15.60
N ALA A 358 2.31 8.78 -14.92
CA ALA A 358 3.05 8.67 -13.66
C ALA A 358 2.89 10.01 -12.95
N ILE A 359 1.88 10.13 -12.08
CA ILE A 359 1.43 11.41 -11.52
C ILE A 359 1.62 11.41 -10.01
N PHE A 360 2.25 12.46 -9.48
CA PHE A 360 2.28 12.78 -8.06
C PHE A 360 1.48 14.06 -7.80
N GLY A 361 0.77 14.14 -6.67
CA GLY A 361 0.11 15.39 -6.28
C GLY A 361 -0.59 15.31 -4.94
N ASN A 362 -1.33 16.36 -4.60
CA ASN A 362 -2.09 16.41 -3.35
C ASN A 362 -3.42 15.64 -3.49
N SER A 363 -3.83 14.88 -2.48
CA SER A 363 -5.18 14.28 -2.44
C SER A 363 -6.19 15.34 -2.06
N ASN A 364 -7.14 15.64 -2.95
CA ASN A 364 -8.24 16.55 -2.69
C ASN A 364 -8.91 16.27 -1.31
N VAL A 365 -8.88 17.22 -0.38
CA VAL A 365 -9.38 17.03 1.00
C VAL A 365 -10.83 17.47 1.12
N THR A 366 -11.67 16.55 1.57
CA THR A 366 -12.54 16.74 2.76
C THR A 366 -12.61 15.40 3.49
N ALA A 367 -12.07 15.33 4.71
CA ALA A 367 -12.39 14.24 5.66
C ALA A 367 -13.66 14.57 6.47
N ASP A 368 -14.12 15.82 6.37
CA ASP A 368 -15.35 16.36 6.94
C ASP A 368 -15.93 17.33 5.91
N GLU A 369 -17.17 17.13 5.47
CA GLU A 369 -17.87 18.02 4.52
C GLU A 369 -18.03 19.46 5.07
N THR A 370 -17.72 19.70 6.35
CA THR A 370 -17.89 21.01 7.01
C THR A 370 -16.64 21.88 7.07
N SER A 371 -15.44 21.35 6.83
CA SER A 371 -14.20 22.14 6.73
C SER A 371 -13.68 22.09 5.29
N GLY A 372 -13.79 23.21 4.57
CA GLY A 372 -13.53 23.31 3.13
C GLY A 372 -12.24 22.67 2.61
N THR A 373 -12.22 22.47 1.30
CA THR A 373 -11.07 22.13 0.47
C THR A 373 -9.88 23.04 0.82
N SER A 374 -8.78 22.46 1.31
CA SER A 374 -7.55 23.22 1.50
C SER A 374 -6.58 22.94 0.35
N VAL A 375 -6.56 23.86 -0.60
CA VAL A 375 -5.40 24.08 -1.48
C VAL A 375 -4.38 24.92 -0.70
N GLY A 376 -3.09 24.73 -0.94
CA GLY A 376 -2.06 25.56 -0.28
C GLY A 376 -1.06 24.81 0.61
N GLY A 377 -0.88 23.49 0.43
CA GLY A 377 0.10 22.71 1.19
C GLY A 377 1.46 22.62 0.51
N THR A 378 2.54 22.47 1.29
CA THR A 378 3.88 22.19 0.76
C THR A 378 4.35 20.82 1.23
N PHE A 379 4.67 19.93 0.29
CA PHE A 379 5.27 18.64 0.60
C PHE A 379 6.80 18.72 0.50
N ALA A 380 7.52 18.38 1.56
CA ALA A 380 8.98 18.43 1.59
C ALA A 380 9.60 17.13 1.02
N PHE A 381 10.79 17.21 0.44
CA PHE A 381 11.63 16.07 0.03
C PHE A 381 13.13 16.42 0.16
N SER A 382 14.00 15.42 0.15
CA SER A 382 15.45 15.64 0.06
C SER A 382 15.89 16.11 -1.33
N GLY A 383 15.17 15.73 -2.37
CA GLY A 383 15.47 16.07 -3.75
C GLY A 383 14.42 15.50 -4.71
N LEU A 384 14.57 15.83 -5.99
CA LEU A 384 13.76 15.29 -7.09
C LEU A 384 14.68 14.49 -8.01
N GLU A 385 14.40 13.21 -8.22
CA GLU A 385 15.12 12.37 -9.18
C GLU A 385 14.23 12.11 -10.39
N VAL A 386 14.71 12.42 -11.60
CA VAL A 386 13.96 12.23 -12.84
C VAL A 386 14.64 11.16 -13.70
N ASN A 387 13.92 10.07 -13.96
CA ASN A 387 14.37 8.96 -14.79
C ASN A 387 13.22 8.44 -15.66
N GLY A 388 13.06 8.98 -16.87
CA GLY A 388 11.95 8.64 -17.77
C GLY A 388 10.75 9.59 -17.68
N GLY A 389 10.75 10.49 -16.70
CA GLY A 389 9.80 11.60 -16.58
C GLY A 389 8.62 11.30 -15.65
N GLY A 390 7.65 12.20 -15.66
CA GLY A 390 6.45 12.10 -14.82
C GLY A 390 5.66 13.40 -14.82
N THR A 391 4.59 13.43 -14.02
CA THR A 391 3.70 14.57 -13.88
C THR A 391 3.61 14.96 -12.41
N VAL A 392 3.76 16.25 -12.14
CA VAL A 392 3.42 16.86 -10.86
C VAL A 392 2.09 17.59 -11.04
N ARG A 393 1.06 17.15 -10.32
CA ARG A 393 -0.22 17.85 -10.27
C ARG A 393 -0.15 18.95 -9.21
N VAL A 394 -0.47 20.18 -9.63
CA VAL A 394 -0.51 21.38 -8.81
C VAL A 394 -1.95 21.87 -8.78
N ARG A 395 -2.58 21.86 -7.60
CA ARG A 395 -3.88 22.50 -7.43
C ARG A 395 -3.70 23.98 -7.15
N ILE A 396 -4.59 24.79 -7.70
CA ILE A 396 -4.62 26.24 -7.52
C ILE A 396 -6.03 26.63 -7.10
N ASP A 397 -6.13 27.53 -6.12
CA ASP A 397 -7.38 28.12 -5.67
C ASP A 397 -7.16 29.55 -5.14
N SER A 398 -8.24 30.23 -4.78
CA SER A 398 -8.22 31.55 -4.15
C SER A 398 -8.51 31.43 -2.66
N ALA A 399 -7.62 31.96 -1.83
CA ALA A 399 -7.88 32.15 -0.41
C ALA A 399 -9.05 33.13 -0.18
N SER A 400 -9.55 33.16 1.06
CA SER A 400 -10.65 34.02 1.47
C SER A 400 -10.38 35.52 1.33
N ASP A 401 -9.11 35.93 1.27
CA ASP A 401 -8.68 37.30 1.01
C ASP A 401 -8.48 37.62 -0.48
N GLY A 402 -8.76 36.67 -1.36
CA GLY A 402 -8.59 36.77 -2.81
C GLY A 402 -7.18 36.52 -3.31
N SER A 403 -6.21 36.23 -2.42
CA SER A 403 -4.87 35.80 -2.83
C SER A 403 -4.89 34.38 -3.42
N LEU A 404 -3.92 34.06 -4.27
CA LEU A 404 -3.76 32.70 -4.78
C LEU A 404 -3.14 31.79 -3.72
N VAL A 405 -3.67 30.59 -3.60
CA VAL A 405 -3.07 29.48 -2.87
C VAL A 405 -2.85 28.32 -3.83
N TRP A 406 -1.75 27.60 -3.66
CA TRP A 406 -1.42 26.47 -4.53
C TRP A 406 -0.64 25.40 -3.79
N ASP A 407 -0.73 24.18 -4.29
CA ASP A 407 0.09 23.08 -3.81
C ASP A 407 1.54 23.22 -4.30
N ALA A 408 2.51 22.98 -3.42
CA ALA A 408 3.92 23.13 -3.74
C ALA A 408 4.77 21.95 -3.26
N ILE A 409 5.94 21.81 -3.86
CA ILE A 409 6.99 20.89 -3.41
C ILE A 409 8.19 21.71 -2.89
N SER A 410 8.81 21.26 -1.80
CA SER A 410 10.05 21.84 -1.29
C SER A 410 11.16 20.81 -1.21
N LEU A 411 12.29 21.12 -1.84
CA LEU A 411 13.47 20.26 -1.90
C LEU A 411 14.57 20.86 -1.04
N SER A 412 15.10 20.09 -0.10
CA SER A 412 16.29 20.49 0.67
C SER A 412 17.60 20.33 -0.12
N GLY A 413 17.57 19.63 -1.25
CA GLY A 413 18.60 19.58 -2.29
C GLY A 413 18.09 20.18 -3.60
N GLY A 414 18.48 19.58 -4.74
CA GLY A 414 18.05 19.98 -6.08
C GLY A 414 17.25 18.90 -6.81
N ALA A 415 17.03 19.13 -8.12
CA ALA A 415 16.49 18.12 -9.02
C ALA A 415 17.60 17.54 -9.91
N THR A 416 17.74 16.22 -9.94
CA THR A 416 18.80 15.52 -10.66
C THR A 416 18.25 14.53 -11.68
N GLY A 417 19.03 14.25 -12.72
CA GLY A 417 18.71 13.23 -13.73
C GLY A 417 18.27 13.83 -15.07
N SER A 418 17.40 13.13 -15.80
CA SER A 418 16.99 13.57 -17.13
C SER A 418 15.59 13.07 -17.52
N GLY A 419 14.90 13.89 -18.32
CA GLY A 419 13.56 13.58 -18.82
C GLY A 419 12.64 14.79 -18.79
N THR A 420 11.36 14.54 -19.08
CA THR A 420 10.33 15.57 -19.07
C THR A 420 9.47 15.46 -17.82
N VAL A 421 9.35 16.56 -17.09
CA VAL A 421 8.40 16.72 -15.98
C VAL A 421 7.25 17.61 -16.45
N ILE A 422 6.04 17.06 -16.42
CA ILE A 422 4.82 17.77 -16.77
C ILE A 422 4.25 18.40 -15.50
N ILE A 423 4.00 19.71 -15.52
CA ILE A 423 3.24 20.42 -14.50
C ILE A 423 1.79 20.50 -14.97
N HIS A 424 0.92 19.75 -14.30
CA HIS A 424 -0.51 19.72 -14.59
C HIS A 424 -1.25 20.60 -13.58
N LEU A 425 -1.87 21.68 -14.07
CA LEU A 425 -2.60 22.62 -13.24
C LEU A 425 -4.06 22.20 -13.11
N THR A 426 -4.56 22.12 -11.89
CA THR A 426 -5.96 21.75 -11.63
C THR A 426 -6.61 22.72 -10.65
N ASP A 427 -7.94 22.79 -10.67
CA ASP A 427 -8.71 23.49 -9.64
C ASP A 427 -8.64 22.77 -8.27
N GLU A 428 -9.36 23.31 -7.28
CA GLU A 428 -9.49 22.70 -5.95
C GLU A 428 -10.07 21.29 -5.98
N ALA A 429 -11.01 21.03 -6.90
CA ALA A 429 -11.69 19.76 -7.09
C ALA A 429 -10.80 18.71 -7.79
N GLY A 430 -9.70 19.15 -8.40
CA GLY A 430 -8.81 18.34 -9.23
C GLY A 430 -9.27 18.22 -10.68
N GLY A 431 -10.22 19.06 -11.12
CA GLY A 431 -10.61 19.26 -12.51
C GLY A 431 -9.73 20.28 -13.22
N ASP A 432 -10.06 20.60 -14.47
CA ASP A 432 -9.33 21.60 -15.26
C ASP A 432 -9.41 22.96 -14.54
N PHE A 433 -8.26 23.59 -14.31
CA PHE A 433 -8.26 24.94 -13.75
C PHE A 433 -8.89 25.89 -14.79
N GLU A 434 -9.88 26.71 -14.43
CA GLU A 434 -10.55 27.61 -15.39
C GLU A 434 -10.16 29.10 -15.21
N ASP A 435 -9.62 29.48 -14.05
CA ASP A 435 -9.25 30.87 -13.72
C ASP A 435 -7.74 31.14 -13.91
N TYR A 436 -7.21 30.75 -15.07
CA TYR A 436 -5.81 30.96 -15.42
C TYR A 436 -5.39 32.43 -15.43
N SER A 437 -6.35 33.37 -15.42
CA SER A 437 -6.10 34.82 -15.41
C SER A 437 -5.19 35.27 -14.27
N LYS A 438 -5.26 34.59 -13.12
CA LYS A 438 -4.52 34.94 -11.91
C LYS A 438 -3.04 34.56 -11.95
N ILE A 439 -2.63 33.75 -12.92
CA ILE A 439 -1.23 33.34 -13.14
C ILE A 439 -0.67 33.86 -14.47
N ILE A 440 -1.34 34.86 -15.06
CA ILE A 440 -0.80 35.64 -16.17
C ILE A 440 0.21 36.64 -15.62
N CYS A 441 1.45 36.57 -16.12
CA CYS A 441 2.54 37.45 -15.70
C CYS A 441 3.25 38.04 -16.93
N ASN A 442 3.96 39.16 -16.74
CA ASN A 442 4.79 39.71 -17.81
C ASN A 442 6.08 38.89 -17.97
N ASN A 443 6.65 38.44 -16.84
CA ASN A 443 7.85 37.65 -16.80
C ASN A 443 7.59 36.30 -16.10
N PRO A 444 8.13 35.19 -16.61
CA PRO A 444 7.99 33.87 -15.98
C PRO A 444 8.49 33.77 -14.53
N GLU A 445 9.48 34.58 -14.15
CA GLU A 445 10.03 34.65 -12.79
C GLU A 445 9.05 35.24 -11.75
N GLU A 446 8.00 35.94 -12.21
CA GLU A 446 6.93 36.48 -11.36
C GLU A 446 5.78 35.46 -11.15
N GLY A 447 5.86 34.30 -11.81
CA GLY A 447 4.87 33.23 -11.71
C GLY A 447 4.79 32.58 -10.34
N ILE A 448 3.88 31.60 -10.19
CA ILE A 448 3.77 30.84 -8.96
C ILE A 448 4.93 29.84 -8.85
N LYS A 449 5.56 29.77 -7.67
CA LYS A 449 6.64 28.82 -7.39
C LYS A 449 6.06 27.48 -6.97
N VAL A 450 6.09 26.50 -7.86
CA VAL A 450 5.48 25.17 -7.65
C VAL A 450 6.46 24.14 -7.12
N ILE A 451 7.76 24.33 -7.35
CA ILE A 451 8.84 23.55 -6.75
C ILE A 451 9.90 24.52 -6.23
N SER A 452 10.34 24.37 -4.98
CA SER A 452 11.47 25.11 -4.42
C SER A 452 12.66 24.17 -4.21
N TRP A 453 13.88 24.67 -4.37
CA TRP A 453 15.11 23.91 -4.14
C TRP A 453 16.23 24.78 -3.57
N THR A 454 17.20 24.14 -2.90
CA THR A 454 18.41 24.83 -2.39
C THR A 454 19.59 24.73 -3.35
N GLN A 455 19.49 23.83 -4.33
CA GLN A 455 20.48 23.61 -5.39
C GLN A 455 19.75 23.57 -6.72
N ALA A 456 20.30 24.28 -7.72
CA ALA A 456 19.68 24.37 -9.03
C ALA A 456 19.46 22.99 -9.66
N ALA A 457 18.37 22.85 -10.41
CA ALA A 457 18.03 21.63 -11.13
C ALA A 457 18.95 21.38 -12.33
N ASP A 458 19.32 20.11 -12.55
CA ASP A 458 20.13 19.65 -13.67
C ASP A 458 19.56 20.13 -15.02
N ASP A 459 20.44 20.46 -15.96
CA ASP A 459 20.07 20.88 -17.32
C ASP A 459 19.42 19.77 -18.16
N GLY A 460 19.55 18.52 -17.74
CA GLY A 460 18.92 17.36 -18.40
C GLY A 460 17.41 17.24 -18.18
N ILE A 461 16.83 18.07 -17.30
CA ILE A 461 15.41 18.03 -16.94
C ILE A 461 14.66 19.15 -17.68
N VAL A 462 13.62 18.75 -18.42
CA VAL A 462 12.72 19.68 -19.11
C VAL A 462 11.40 19.79 -18.35
N PHE A 463 11.06 20.98 -17.89
CA PHE A 463 9.76 21.28 -17.28
C PHE A 463 8.81 21.87 -18.32
N THR A 464 7.62 21.28 -18.43
CA THR A 464 6.58 21.72 -19.38
C THR A 464 5.19 21.45 -18.81
N THR A 465 4.13 21.64 -19.60
CA THR A 465 2.75 21.30 -19.23
C THR A 465 2.14 20.32 -20.24
N ASP A 466 0.95 19.82 -19.93
CA ASP A 466 0.17 18.97 -20.83
C ASP A 466 -0.49 19.78 -21.96
N GLU A 467 -1.14 19.08 -22.89
CA GLU A 467 -1.77 19.74 -24.03
C GLU A 467 -2.98 20.61 -23.64
N GLN A 468 -3.65 20.33 -22.52
CA GLN A 468 -4.87 21.02 -22.10
C GLN A 468 -4.53 22.38 -21.47
N SER A 469 -3.47 22.45 -20.68
CA SER A 469 -2.98 23.69 -20.05
C SER A 469 -1.95 24.44 -20.91
N ARG A 470 -1.71 24.02 -22.15
CA ARG A 470 -0.65 24.65 -22.97
C ARG A 470 -0.94 26.09 -23.36
N THR A 471 -2.20 26.41 -23.65
CA THR A 471 -2.60 27.73 -24.16
C THR A 471 -3.97 28.09 -23.62
N ILE A 472 -4.12 29.33 -23.21
CA ILE A 472 -5.38 29.90 -22.73
C ILE A 472 -5.71 31.13 -23.54
N THR A 473 -7.00 31.43 -23.68
CA THR A 473 -7.47 32.70 -24.23
C THR A 473 -8.08 33.52 -23.11
N TYR A 474 -7.53 34.70 -22.84
CA TYR A 474 -8.03 35.61 -21.82
C TYR A 474 -8.14 37.02 -22.39
N GLU A 475 -9.31 37.66 -22.21
CA GLU A 475 -9.63 38.99 -22.76
C GLU A 475 -9.32 39.17 -24.27
N GLY A 476 -9.43 38.08 -25.05
CA GLY A 476 -9.21 38.10 -26.51
C GLY A 476 -7.74 38.02 -26.93
N ALA A 477 -6.82 37.81 -25.98
CA ALA A 477 -5.42 37.49 -26.24
C ALA A 477 -5.10 36.04 -25.85
N ASP A 478 -4.23 35.39 -26.62
CA ASP A 478 -3.75 34.04 -26.32
C ASP A 478 -2.47 34.10 -25.51
N TYR A 479 -2.42 33.33 -24.43
CA TYR A 479 -1.26 33.19 -23.55
C TYR A 479 -0.79 31.74 -23.55
N VAL A 480 0.51 31.54 -23.44
CA VAL A 480 1.14 30.21 -23.43
C VAL A 480 1.73 29.94 -22.06
N PHE A 481 1.64 28.68 -21.63
CA PHE A 481 2.26 28.21 -20.40
C PHE A 481 3.78 28.28 -20.53
N THR A 482 4.41 28.95 -19.57
CA THR A 482 5.85 29.17 -19.54
C THR A 482 6.42 28.72 -18.20
N THR A 483 7.60 28.11 -18.25
CA THR A 483 8.37 27.70 -17.08
C THR A 483 9.63 28.53 -16.94
N PHE A 484 10.00 28.86 -15.70
CA PHE A 484 11.28 29.47 -15.39
C PHE A 484 12.01 28.67 -14.33
N LYS A 485 13.21 28.21 -14.70
CA LYS A 485 14.12 27.47 -13.85
C LYS A 485 15.08 28.44 -13.16
N GLY A 486 14.71 28.93 -11.99
CA GLY A 486 15.54 29.80 -11.17
C GLY A 486 16.56 29.05 -10.33
N GLU A 487 17.45 29.79 -9.66
CA GLU A 487 18.41 29.22 -8.71
C GLU A 487 17.72 28.59 -7.49
N ASP A 488 16.51 29.04 -7.15
CA ASP A 488 15.78 28.70 -5.93
C ASP A 488 14.45 27.94 -6.18
N GLY A 489 14.06 27.72 -7.43
CA GLY A 489 12.84 26.98 -7.74
C GLY A 489 12.40 27.00 -9.20
N LEU A 490 11.33 26.24 -9.45
CA LEU A 490 10.55 26.24 -10.68
C LEU A 490 9.35 27.16 -10.51
N TYR A 491 9.27 28.16 -11.38
CA TYR A 491 8.15 29.08 -11.49
C TYR A 491 7.34 28.75 -12.73
N VAL A 492 6.01 28.89 -12.64
CA VAL A 492 5.09 28.68 -13.75
C VAL A 492 4.13 29.85 -13.89
N SER A 493 3.87 30.24 -15.13
CA SER A 493 3.00 31.37 -15.48
C SER A 493 2.42 31.19 -16.87
N TYR A 494 1.49 32.07 -17.23
CA TYR A 494 1.08 32.29 -18.60
C TYR A 494 1.61 33.64 -19.09
N THR A 495 2.30 33.64 -20.23
CA THR A 495 2.88 34.84 -20.82
C THR A 495 2.37 35.04 -22.25
N VAL A 496 2.33 36.29 -22.70
CA VAL A 496 2.07 36.57 -24.12
C VAL A 496 3.25 36.05 -24.93
N PRO A 497 3.05 35.19 -25.94
CA PRO A 497 4.15 34.66 -26.72
C PRO A 497 4.78 35.78 -27.56
N GLU A 498 6.10 35.79 -27.66
CA GLU A 498 6.77 36.71 -28.56
C GLU A 498 6.44 36.37 -30.03
N PRO A 499 6.49 37.34 -30.97
CA PRO A 499 6.20 37.08 -32.39
C PRO A 499 7.04 35.94 -33.01
N ALA A 500 8.26 35.71 -32.51
CA ALA A 500 9.11 34.61 -32.94
C ALA A 500 8.62 33.23 -32.45
N GLU A 501 8.00 33.18 -31.27
CA GLU A 501 7.43 31.96 -30.67
C GLU A 501 6.13 31.58 -31.38
N TRP A 502 5.30 32.56 -31.73
CA TRP A 502 4.18 32.37 -32.65
C TRP A 502 4.64 31.80 -33.99
N ALA A 503 5.74 32.31 -34.55
CA ALA A 503 6.30 31.80 -35.79
C ALA A 503 6.78 30.34 -35.64
N ALA A 504 7.33 29.94 -34.50
CA ALA A 504 7.70 28.55 -34.23
C ALA A 504 6.48 27.63 -34.13
N ILE A 505 5.45 28.02 -33.35
CA ILE A 505 4.19 27.29 -33.21
C ILE A 505 3.52 27.10 -34.58
N LEU A 506 3.41 28.18 -35.36
CA LEU A 506 2.85 28.14 -36.71
C LEU A 506 3.70 27.32 -37.67
N SER A 507 5.03 27.36 -37.55
CA SER A 507 5.94 26.55 -38.38
C SER A 507 5.77 25.06 -38.12
N PHE A 508 5.59 24.65 -36.85
CA PHE A 508 5.27 23.26 -36.50
C PHE A 508 3.90 22.83 -37.02
N ALA A 509 2.87 23.68 -36.91
CA ALA A 509 1.55 23.40 -37.46
C ALA A 509 1.57 23.27 -38.99
N VAL A 510 2.35 24.11 -39.70
CA VAL A 510 2.55 24.04 -41.15
C VAL A 510 3.31 22.76 -41.54
N LEU A 511 4.34 22.36 -40.78
CA LEU A 511 5.06 21.11 -41.00
C LEU A 511 4.16 19.87 -40.80
N ALA A 512 3.33 19.86 -39.75
CA ALA A 512 2.37 18.80 -39.49
C ALA A 512 1.29 18.72 -40.61
N ALA A 513 0.76 19.87 -41.05
CA ALA A 513 -0.18 19.95 -42.17
C ALA A 513 0.46 19.50 -43.49
N ALA A 514 1.72 19.89 -43.75
CA ALA A 514 2.48 19.46 -44.92
C ALA A 514 2.74 17.93 -44.90
N PHE A 515 3.04 17.36 -43.74
CA PHE A 515 3.22 15.92 -43.56
C PHE A 515 1.91 15.15 -43.80
N LEU A 516 0.78 15.60 -43.22
CA LEU A 516 -0.55 15.02 -43.45
C LEU A 516 -0.97 15.12 -44.92
N ARG A 517 -0.66 16.24 -45.59
CA ARG A 517 -0.94 16.43 -47.03
C ARG A 517 -0.08 15.51 -47.90
N ARG A 518 1.16 15.21 -47.50
CA ARG A 518 2.05 14.27 -48.20
C ARG A 518 1.61 12.81 -48.02
N ARG A 519 1.06 12.46 -46.85
CA ARG A 519 0.50 11.13 -46.56
C ARG A 519 -0.81 10.83 -47.29
N ARG A 520 -1.60 11.85 -47.65
CA ARG A 520 -2.80 11.69 -48.49
C ARG A 520 -2.53 11.61 -50.01
N ARG A 521 -1.29 11.90 -50.44
CA ARG A 521 -0.86 11.88 -51.86
C ARG A 521 0.03 10.70 -52.22
N ARG A 522 0.33 9.84 -51.26
CA ARG A 522 0.85 8.48 -51.46
C ARG A 522 -0.28 7.52 -51.14
#